data_AF-A0A351EL02-F1
#
_entry.id   AF-A0A351EL02-F1
#
_cell.length_a   1.000
_cell.length_b   1.000
_cell.length_c   1.000
_cell.angle_alpha   90.00
_cell.angle_beta   90.00
_cell.angle_gamma   90.00
#
_symmetry.space_group_name_H-M   'P 1'
#
loop_
_entity.id
_entity.type
_entity.pdbx_description
1 polymer ?
#
loop_
_entity_poly.entity_id
_entity_poly.type
_entity_poly.pdbx_seq_one_letter_code
_entity_poly.pdbx_strand_id
1 'polypeptide(L)'
;HEIGTHVLTRHNGQRQPLHTLAGGLCDYDVLQEGLAVLGEYLTGYLPADRLRVLAARVVAAHMAAEKETGAEIYACLTEQHAIPSKDAFDTAVRAKRGGGLTKDALYLKGLEELLAYLSHGDKFEILFLGKFALKQLPSLEKLIELGILHPPELLPTYCDDAAARQRLAQVRKLPLSALYQETPQ
;
A
#
# COMPACT_ATOMS: atom_id res chain seq x y z
N HIS A 1 7.17 -5.24 2.65
CA HIS A 1 6.90 -4.93 1.22
C HIS A 1 6.94 -6.17 0.32
N GLU A 2 8.09 -6.62 -0.19
CA GLU A 2 8.11 -7.67 -1.23
C GLU A 2 7.70 -9.06 -0.73
N ILE A 3 8.34 -9.55 0.33
CA ILE A 3 8.08 -10.91 0.84
C ILE A 3 6.75 -10.98 1.58
N GLY A 4 6.57 -10.13 2.60
CA GLY A 4 5.39 -10.14 3.47
C GLY A 4 4.08 -9.65 2.81
N THR A 5 4.14 -9.18 1.56
CA THR A 5 2.94 -8.77 0.81
C THR A 5 2.92 -9.44 -0.55
N HIS A 6 3.76 -9.03 -1.51
CA HIS A 6 3.64 -9.48 -2.90
C HIS A 6 3.89 -10.98 -3.11
N VAL A 7 4.89 -11.56 -2.45
CA VAL A 7 5.18 -13.00 -2.53
C VAL A 7 4.12 -13.79 -1.77
N LEU A 8 3.74 -13.33 -0.58
CA LEU A 8 2.72 -13.97 0.25
C LEU A 8 1.36 -14.02 -0.45
N THR A 9 0.88 -12.91 -0.99
CA THR A 9 -0.41 -12.88 -1.73
C THR A 9 -0.33 -13.67 -3.03
N ARG A 10 0.82 -13.70 -3.71
CA ARG A 10 1.03 -14.60 -4.84
C ARG A 10 0.89 -16.06 -4.42
N HIS A 11 1.52 -16.45 -3.31
CA HIS A 11 1.43 -17.81 -2.80
C HIS A 11 -0.02 -18.18 -2.48
N ASN A 12 -0.72 -17.37 -1.67
CA ASN A 12 -2.12 -17.60 -1.35
C ASN A 12 -2.99 -17.69 -2.61
N GLY A 13 -2.79 -16.79 -3.58
CA GLY A 13 -3.50 -16.83 -4.85
C GLY A 13 -3.25 -18.10 -5.69
N GLN A 14 -2.07 -18.75 -5.56
CA GLN A 14 -1.78 -20.05 -6.21
C GLN A 14 -2.44 -21.24 -5.49
N ARG A 15 -2.96 -21.02 -4.28
CA ARG A 15 -3.65 -22.03 -3.47
C ARG A 15 -5.18 -21.92 -3.60
N GLN A 16 -5.65 -20.83 -4.21
CA GLN A 16 -7.05 -20.65 -4.54
C GLN A 16 -7.45 -21.44 -5.80
N PRO A 17 -8.66 -22.02 -5.86
CA PRO A 17 -9.18 -22.60 -7.11
C PRO A 17 -9.18 -21.61 -8.29
N LEU A 18 -9.35 -20.31 -8.01
CA LEU A 18 -9.15 -19.23 -8.98
C LEU A 18 -7.68 -18.79 -9.03
N HIS A 19 -6.83 -19.54 -9.74
CA HIS A 19 -5.39 -19.27 -9.84
C HIS A 19 -5.02 -17.87 -10.39
N THR A 20 -5.93 -17.17 -11.06
CA THR A 20 -5.73 -15.76 -11.49
C THR A 20 -5.38 -14.85 -10.31
N LEU A 21 -5.84 -15.18 -9.09
CA LEU A 21 -5.49 -14.46 -7.87
C LEU A 21 -3.98 -14.50 -7.56
N ALA A 22 -3.20 -15.43 -8.13
CA ALA A 22 -1.73 -15.41 -8.01
C ALA A 22 -1.09 -14.27 -8.82
N GLY A 23 -1.65 -14.00 -10.00
CA GLY A 23 -1.18 -12.98 -10.94
C GLY A 23 -1.75 -11.60 -10.65
N GLY A 24 -3.01 -11.54 -10.22
CA GLY A 24 -3.75 -10.32 -9.97
C GLY A 24 -5.04 -10.24 -10.77
N LEU A 25 -6.13 -9.86 -10.11
CA LEU A 25 -7.30 -9.30 -10.78
C LEU A 25 -7.03 -7.86 -11.22
N CYS A 26 -7.93 -7.27 -12.00
CA CYS A 26 -7.79 -5.87 -12.43
C CYS A 26 -7.60 -4.92 -11.23
N ASP A 27 -6.69 -3.95 -11.36
CA ASP A 27 -6.38 -2.91 -10.35
C ASP A 27 -5.83 -3.41 -9.00
N TYR A 28 -5.28 -4.62 -8.96
CA TYR A 28 -4.80 -5.23 -7.71
C TYR A 28 -3.65 -4.49 -7.03
N ASP A 29 -2.88 -3.71 -7.78
CA ASP A 29 -1.64 -3.08 -7.36
C ASP A 29 -1.85 -2.07 -6.24
N VAL A 30 -2.91 -1.27 -6.30
CA VAL A 30 -3.26 -0.30 -5.23
C VAL A 30 -3.34 -0.97 -3.86
N LEU A 31 -4.10 -2.07 -3.75
CA LEU A 31 -4.23 -2.80 -2.48
C LEU A 31 -2.89 -3.39 -2.04
N GLN A 32 -2.11 -3.94 -2.96
CA GLN A 32 -0.81 -4.55 -2.63
C GLN A 32 0.19 -3.51 -2.10
N GLU A 33 0.32 -2.36 -2.76
CA GLU A 33 1.24 -1.32 -2.32
C GLU A 33 0.77 -0.69 -0.99
N GLY A 34 -0.55 -0.53 -0.80
CA GLY A 34 -1.13 -0.10 0.47
C GLY A 34 -0.83 -1.08 1.62
N LEU A 35 -1.04 -2.37 1.40
CA LEU A 35 -0.75 -3.42 2.39
C LEU A 35 0.74 -3.46 2.75
N ALA A 36 1.60 -3.21 1.76
CA ALA A 36 3.03 -3.16 1.99
C ALA A 36 3.44 -2.03 2.94
N VAL A 37 2.91 -0.81 2.73
CA VAL A 37 3.19 0.34 3.61
C VAL A 37 2.54 0.17 4.97
N LEU A 38 1.30 -0.31 5.03
CA LEU A 38 0.65 -0.63 6.31
C LEU A 38 1.46 -1.68 7.09
N GLY A 39 2.05 -2.66 6.40
CA GLY A 39 2.96 -3.63 7.00
C GLY A 39 4.20 -2.99 7.64
N GLU A 40 4.78 -1.93 7.06
CA GLU A 40 5.86 -1.15 7.69
C GLU A 40 5.40 -0.59 9.05
N TYR A 41 4.20 0.00 9.11
CA TYR A 41 3.63 0.51 10.37
C TYR A 41 3.34 -0.62 11.37
N LEU A 42 2.73 -1.72 10.94
CA LEU A 42 2.33 -2.83 11.80
C LEU A 42 3.53 -3.59 12.39
N THR A 43 4.65 -3.64 11.66
CA THR A 43 5.92 -4.20 12.14
C THR A 43 6.67 -3.30 13.11
N GLY A 44 6.13 -2.12 13.43
CA GLY A 44 6.60 -1.26 14.52
C GLY A 44 7.37 -0.02 14.05
N TYR A 45 7.54 0.20 12.75
CA TYR A 45 8.24 1.39 12.28
C TYR A 45 7.87 1.83 10.86
N LEU A 46 7.08 2.90 10.79
CA LEU A 46 6.86 3.73 9.61
C LEU A 46 7.19 5.18 9.96
N PRO A 47 8.38 5.71 9.60
CA PRO A 47 8.77 7.05 10.00
C PRO A 47 8.00 8.14 9.22
N ALA A 48 7.85 9.32 9.83
CA ALA A 48 7.16 10.45 9.20
C ALA A 48 7.79 10.86 7.85
N ASP A 49 9.12 10.82 7.75
CA ASP A 49 9.83 11.11 6.50
C ASP A 49 9.46 10.14 5.38
N ARG A 50 9.19 8.87 5.72
CA ARG A 50 8.72 7.87 4.75
C ARG A 50 7.36 8.29 4.18
N LEU A 51 6.43 8.71 5.03
CA LEU A 51 5.14 9.25 4.56
C LEU A 51 5.31 10.53 3.72
N ARG A 52 6.22 11.43 4.10
CA ARG A 52 6.51 12.65 3.31
C ARG A 52 7.02 12.30 1.91
N VAL A 53 7.90 11.31 1.78
CA VAL A 53 8.38 10.83 0.48
C VAL A 53 7.24 10.19 -0.34
N LEU A 54 6.34 9.43 0.30
CA LEU A 54 5.16 8.89 -0.39
C LEU A 54 4.22 10.01 -0.88
N ALA A 55 4.01 11.06 -0.08
CA ALA A 55 3.24 12.24 -0.49
C ALA A 55 3.93 13.01 -1.64
N ALA A 56 5.25 13.21 -1.56
CA ALA A 56 6.03 13.84 -2.61
C ALA A 56 5.92 13.09 -3.95
N ARG A 57 5.85 11.74 -3.90
CA ARG A 57 5.63 10.91 -5.10
C ARG A 57 4.26 11.14 -5.73
N VAL A 58 3.22 11.40 -4.95
CA VAL A 58 1.89 11.76 -5.48
C VAL A 58 1.95 13.10 -6.22
N VAL A 59 2.57 14.11 -5.61
CA VAL A 59 2.76 15.44 -6.23
C VAL A 59 3.55 15.31 -7.53
N ALA A 60 4.69 14.61 -7.49
CA ALA A 60 5.54 14.41 -8.66
C ALA A 60 4.83 13.63 -9.78
N ALA A 61 4.03 12.61 -9.44
CA ALA A 61 3.24 11.86 -10.42
C ALA A 61 2.17 12.74 -11.09
N HIS A 62 1.53 13.63 -10.32
CA HIS A 62 0.56 14.59 -10.87
C HIS A 62 1.23 15.57 -11.84
N MET A 63 2.31 16.23 -11.41
CA MET A 63 3.08 17.15 -12.26
C MET A 63 3.62 16.45 -13.53
N ALA A 64 4.08 15.20 -13.41
CA ALA A 64 4.52 14.42 -14.56
C ALA A 64 3.38 14.12 -15.55
N ALA A 65 2.15 13.89 -15.07
CA ALA A 65 0.96 13.71 -15.90
C ALA A 65 0.56 15.01 -16.62
N GLU A 66 0.74 16.15 -15.97
CA GLU A 66 0.61 17.49 -16.56
C GLU A 66 1.79 17.88 -17.47
N LYS A 67 2.69 16.92 -17.76
CA LYS A 67 3.84 17.04 -18.66
C LYS A 67 4.93 18.02 -18.20
N GLU A 68 4.96 18.37 -16.92
CA GLU A 68 6.06 19.12 -16.34
C GLU A 68 7.39 18.36 -16.44
N THR A 69 8.49 19.11 -16.50
CA THR A 69 9.85 18.61 -16.59
C THR A 69 10.36 18.08 -15.25
N GLY A 70 11.39 17.24 -15.27
CA GLY A 70 12.00 16.75 -14.02
C GLY A 70 12.61 17.87 -13.17
N ALA A 71 13.08 18.96 -13.79
CA ALA A 71 13.61 20.12 -13.09
C ALA A 71 12.50 20.89 -12.35
N GLU A 72 11.33 21.09 -12.97
CA GLU A 72 10.17 21.72 -12.34
C GLU A 72 9.65 20.90 -11.16
N ILE A 73 9.57 19.57 -11.32
CA ILE A 73 9.21 18.66 -10.22
C ILE A 73 10.21 18.77 -9.07
N TYR A 74 11.52 18.71 -9.37
CA TYR A 74 12.56 18.82 -8.34
C TYR A 74 12.48 20.16 -7.59
N ALA A 75 12.32 21.27 -8.31
CA ALA A 75 12.18 22.59 -7.72
C ALA A 75 10.94 22.68 -6.83
N CYS A 76 9.78 22.21 -7.30
CA CYS A 76 8.56 22.15 -6.49
C CYS A 76 8.76 21.35 -5.19
N LEU A 77 9.33 20.15 -5.28
CA LEU A 77 9.55 19.30 -4.11
C LEU A 77 10.50 19.93 -3.08
N THR A 78 11.58 20.58 -3.54
CA THR A 78 12.56 21.20 -2.65
C THR A 78 12.09 22.55 -2.11
N GLU A 79 11.58 23.43 -2.96
CA GLU A 79 11.26 24.82 -2.62
C GLU A 79 9.89 24.97 -1.95
N GLN A 80 8.88 24.23 -2.40
CA GLN A 80 7.51 24.37 -1.88
C GLN A 80 7.17 23.35 -0.79
N HIS A 81 7.77 22.15 -0.86
CA HIS A 81 7.46 21.05 0.06
C HIS A 81 8.61 20.68 1.02
N ALA A 82 9.74 21.39 0.93
CA ALA A 82 10.92 21.18 1.78
C ALA A 82 11.37 19.71 1.84
N ILE A 83 11.24 18.99 0.73
CA ILE A 83 11.76 17.62 0.61
C ILE A 83 13.28 17.70 0.49
N PRO A 84 14.05 16.89 1.23
CA PRO A 84 15.50 16.87 1.11
C PRO A 84 15.95 16.68 -0.34
N SER A 85 16.98 17.43 -0.76
CA SER A 85 17.44 17.47 -2.15
C SER A 85 17.63 16.08 -2.79
N LYS A 86 18.24 15.14 -2.05
CA LYS A 86 18.42 13.77 -2.52
C LYS A 86 17.08 13.06 -2.82
N ASP A 87 16.14 13.09 -1.88
CA ASP A 87 14.84 12.43 -2.03
C ASP A 87 13.98 13.11 -3.10
N ALA A 88 14.07 14.43 -3.21
CA ALA A 88 13.41 15.21 -4.26
C ALA A 88 13.94 14.83 -5.65
N PHE A 89 15.26 14.71 -5.80
CA PHE A 89 15.89 14.28 -7.05
C PHE A 89 15.46 12.86 -7.44
N ASP A 90 15.57 11.91 -6.51
CA ASP A 90 15.16 10.52 -6.75
C ASP A 90 13.67 10.43 -7.12
N THR A 91 12.82 11.21 -6.45
CA THR A 91 11.37 11.25 -6.74
C THR A 91 11.08 11.85 -8.11
N ALA A 92 11.73 12.95 -8.48
CA ALA A 92 11.56 13.58 -9.79
C ALA A 92 12.01 12.65 -10.94
N VAL A 93 13.15 11.97 -10.79
CA VAL A 93 13.65 11.00 -11.76
C VAL A 93 12.66 9.83 -11.90
N ARG A 94 12.16 9.29 -10.78
CA ARG A 94 11.18 8.19 -10.82
C ARG A 94 9.89 8.59 -11.52
N ALA A 95 9.37 9.79 -11.26
CA ALA A 95 8.16 10.29 -11.90
C ALA A 95 8.32 10.42 -13.43
N LYS A 96 9.48 10.84 -13.93
CA LYS A 96 9.72 11.00 -15.39
C LYS A 96 10.20 9.72 -16.09
N ARG A 97 10.72 8.74 -15.36
CA ARG A 97 11.21 7.49 -15.94
C ARG A 97 10.11 6.78 -16.71
N GLY A 98 10.44 6.26 -17.90
CA GLY A 98 9.47 5.54 -18.73
C GLY A 98 8.35 6.42 -19.30
N GLY A 99 8.51 7.75 -19.30
CA GLY A 99 7.56 8.68 -19.92
C GLY A 99 6.51 9.30 -18.98
N GLY A 100 6.57 9.03 -17.67
CA GLY A 100 5.55 9.51 -16.70
C GLY A 100 4.95 8.37 -15.88
N LEU A 101 5.76 7.66 -15.09
CA LEU A 101 5.29 6.49 -14.35
C LEU A 101 4.54 6.91 -13.07
N THR A 102 3.22 6.82 -13.09
CA THR A 102 2.34 7.21 -11.96
C THR A 102 2.18 6.13 -10.88
N LYS A 103 2.84 4.97 -11.04
CA LYS A 103 2.75 3.83 -10.10
C LYS A 103 3.07 4.24 -8.66
N ASP A 104 4.00 5.17 -8.48
CA ASP A 104 4.43 5.61 -7.15
C ASP A 104 3.36 6.42 -6.39
N ALA A 105 2.30 6.89 -7.06
CA ALA A 105 1.14 7.50 -6.39
C ALA A 105 0.22 6.45 -5.73
N LEU A 106 0.30 5.19 -6.16
CA LEU A 106 -0.60 4.12 -5.69
C LEU A 106 -0.34 3.73 -4.23
N TYR A 107 0.87 3.94 -3.72
CA TYR A 107 1.21 3.68 -2.31
C TYR A 107 0.31 4.43 -1.34
N LEU A 108 0.22 5.75 -1.48
CA LEU A 108 -0.53 6.59 -0.56
C LEU A 108 -2.04 6.42 -0.76
N LYS A 109 -2.48 6.32 -2.02
CA LYS A 109 -3.87 5.98 -2.36
C LYS A 109 -4.31 4.65 -1.74
N GLY A 110 -3.51 3.60 -1.91
CA GLY A 110 -3.83 2.28 -1.38
C GLY A 110 -3.86 2.25 0.14
N LEU A 111 -2.97 3.01 0.78
CA LEU A 111 -3.00 3.18 2.22
C LEU A 111 -4.26 3.90 2.69
N GLU A 112 -4.66 4.99 2.04
CA GLU A 112 -5.90 5.71 2.34
C GLU A 112 -7.15 4.82 2.20
N GLU A 113 -7.27 4.08 1.09
CA GLU A 113 -8.37 3.14 0.86
C GLU A 113 -8.42 2.03 1.93
N LEU A 114 -7.25 1.54 2.35
CA LEU A 114 -7.13 0.55 3.42
C LEU A 114 -7.55 1.09 4.78
N LEU A 115 -7.15 2.31 5.13
CA LEU A 115 -7.58 2.94 6.38
C LEU A 115 -9.09 3.11 6.41
N ALA A 116 -9.68 3.56 5.30
CA ALA A 116 -11.12 3.66 5.16
C ALA A 116 -11.80 2.30 5.36
N TYR A 117 -11.35 1.25 4.66
CA TYR A 117 -11.83 -0.12 4.85
C TYR A 117 -11.74 -0.58 6.31
N LEU A 118 -10.57 -0.47 6.93
CA LEU A 118 -10.35 -0.93 8.30
C LEU A 118 -11.16 -0.13 9.34
N SER A 119 -11.47 1.14 9.07
CA SER A 119 -12.27 1.97 9.98
C SER A 119 -13.70 1.45 10.17
N HIS A 120 -14.25 0.69 9.21
CA HIS A 120 -15.57 0.07 9.31
C HIS A 120 -15.61 -1.22 10.14
N GLY A 121 -14.47 -1.70 10.66
CA GLY A 121 -14.41 -2.95 11.41
C GLY A 121 -14.18 -4.20 10.55
N ASP A 122 -13.91 -4.02 9.26
CA ASP A 122 -13.72 -5.13 8.33
C ASP A 122 -12.49 -5.99 8.63
N LYS A 123 -12.49 -7.23 8.12
CA LYS A 123 -11.48 -8.26 8.41
C LYS A 123 -10.16 -7.95 7.70
N PHE A 124 -9.06 -7.97 8.42
CA PHE A 124 -7.75 -7.66 7.83
C PHE A 124 -7.18 -8.85 7.05
N GLU A 125 -7.41 -10.06 7.55
CA GLU A 125 -6.82 -11.30 7.07
C GLU A 125 -7.23 -11.60 5.63
N ILE A 126 -8.49 -11.33 5.27
CA ILE A 126 -9.02 -11.61 3.92
C ILE A 126 -8.31 -10.81 2.82
N LEU A 127 -7.66 -9.70 3.17
CA LEU A 127 -6.87 -8.89 2.23
C LEU A 127 -5.67 -9.64 1.65
N PHE A 128 -5.28 -10.76 2.27
CA PHE A 128 -4.20 -11.63 1.82
C PHE A 128 -4.67 -12.82 0.98
N LEU A 129 -5.97 -12.94 0.65
CA LEU A 129 -6.53 -14.05 -0.14
C LEU A 129 -5.76 -14.32 -1.45
N GLY A 130 -5.26 -13.23 -2.05
CA GLY A 130 -4.50 -13.22 -3.28
C GLY A 130 -4.27 -11.79 -3.73
N LYS A 131 -4.11 -11.58 -5.03
CA LYS A 131 -3.97 -10.25 -5.62
C LYS A 131 -5.28 -9.81 -6.24
N PHE A 132 -5.91 -8.83 -5.63
CA PHE A 132 -7.17 -8.22 -6.06
C PHE A 132 -7.23 -6.76 -5.56
N ALA A 133 -8.22 -6.00 -6.02
CA ALA A 133 -8.54 -4.65 -5.56
C ALA A 133 -9.72 -4.69 -4.57
N LEU A 134 -9.75 -3.80 -3.58
CA LEU A 134 -10.78 -3.79 -2.52
C LEU A 134 -12.22 -3.84 -3.06
N LYS A 135 -12.51 -3.18 -4.19
CA LYS A 135 -13.83 -3.20 -4.84
C LYS A 135 -14.33 -4.60 -5.24
N GLN A 136 -13.43 -5.56 -5.40
CA GLN A 136 -13.78 -6.95 -5.74
C GLN A 136 -14.00 -7.83 -4.51
N LEU A 137 -13.68 -7.34 -3.30
CA LEU A 137 -13.78 -8.11 -2.08
C LEU A 137 -15.18 -8.70 -1.83
N PRO A 138 -16.31 -7.98 -2.02
CA PRO A 138 -17.63 -8.55 -1.78
C PRO A 138 -17.93 -9.78 -2.66
N SER A 139 -17.44 -9.78 -3.90
CA SER A 139 -17.58 -10.94 -4.79
C SER A 139 -16.71 -12.11 -4.34
N LEU A 140 -15.48 -11.84 -3.87
CA LEU A 140 -14.56 -12.87 -3.36
C LEU A 140 -15.08 -13.49 -2.07
N GLU A 141 -15.62 -12.68 -1.15
CA GLU A 141 -16.30 -13.16 0.06
C GLU A 141 -17.46 -14.08 -0.30
N LYS A 142 -18.27 -13.70 -1.30
CA LYS A 142 -19.37 -14.56 -1.74
C LYS A 142 -18.90 -15.92 -2.27
N LEU A 143 -17.77 -15.94 -2.98
CA LEU A 143 -17.21 -17.20 -3.48
C LEU A 143 -16.64 -18.06 -2.35
N ILE A 144 -16.12 -17.47 -1.27
CA ILE A 144 -15.72 -18.20 -0.06
C ILE A 144 -16.97 -18.80 0.63
N GLU A 145 -18.04 -18.03 0.78
CA GLU A 145 -19.31 -18.53 1.37
C GLU A 145 -19.88 -19.72 0.59
N LEU A 146 -19.74 -19.72 -0.73
CA LEU A 146 -20.18 -20.81 -1.61
C LEU A 146 -19.21 -22.01 -1.61
N GLY A 147 -18.09 -21.94 -0.87
CA GLY A 147 -17.06 -22.97 -0.83
C GLY A 147 -16.23 -23.10 -2.11
N ILE A 148 -16.33 -22.13 -3.02
CA ILE A 148 -15.56 -22.10 -4.27
C ILE A 148 -14.15 -21.59 -4.01
N LEU A 149 -14.01 -20.57 -3.16
CA LEU A 149 -12.71 -20.10 -2.67
C LEU A 149 -12.50 -20.53 -1.23
N HIS A 150 -11.25 -20.48 -0.79
CA HIS A 150 -10.86 -20.83 0.58
C HIS A 150 -10.29 -19.58 1.27
N PRO A 151 -10.32 -19.49 2.61
CA PRO A 151 -9.58 -18.46 3.34
C PRO A 151 -8.10 -18.41 2.94
N PRO A 152 -7.39 -17.27 3.11
CA PRO A 152 -5.95 -17.19 2.88
C PRO A 152 -5.21 -18.25 3.71
N GLU A 153 -4.30 -18.99 3.07
CA GLU A 153 -3.52 -20.05 3.72
C GLU A 153 -2.45 -19.48 4.66
N LEU A 154 -1.74 -18.45 4.19
CA LEU A 154 -0.69 -17.77 4.95
C LEU A 154 -1.10 -16.34 5.30
N LEU A 155 -0.67 -15.89 6.47
CA LEU A 155 -0.73 -14.50 6.89
C LEU A 155 0.69 -13.99 7.15
N PRO A 156 0.92 -12.67 7.08
CA PRO A 156 2.19 -12.09 7.48
C PRO A 156 2.52 -12.43 8.94
N THR A 157 3.79 -12.66 9.24
CA THR A 157 4.24 -13.07 10.58
C THR A 157 3.86 -12.09 11.69
N TYR A 158 3.76 -10.80 11.38
CA TYR A 158 3.30 -9.79 12.34
C TYR A 158 1.83 -9.99 12.76
N CYS A 159 1.02 -10.78 12.06
CA CYS A 159 -0.33 -11.11 12.51
C CYS A 159 -0.34 -11.97 13.79
N ASP A 160 0.78 -12.61 14.14
CA ASP A 160 0.93 -13.38 15.38
C ASP A 160 1.51 -12.56 16.54
N ASP A 161 2.01 -11.36 16.27
CA ASP A 161 2.55 -10.45 17.27
C ASP A 161 1.43 -9.64 17.96
N ALA A 162 1.40 -9.71 19.29
CA ALA A 162 0.46 -8.96 20.11
C ALA A 162 0.59 -7.43 19.92
N ALA A 163 1.81 -6.91 19.78
CA ALA A 163 2.05 -5.48 19.57
C ALA A 163 1.51 -5.02 18.21
N ALA A 164 1.77 -5.81 17.15
CA ALA A 164 1.21 -5.56 15.83
C ALA A 164 -0.34 -5.62 15.81
N ARG A 165 -0.97 -6.55 16.55
CA ARG A 165 -2.43 -6.58 16.70
C ARG A 165 -2.98 -5.34 17.40
N GLN A 166 -2.28 -4.83 18.42
CA GLN A 166 -2.64 -3.58 19.08
C GLN A 166 -2.53 -2.39 18.11
N ARG A 167 -1.43 -2.31 17.33
CA ARG A 167 -1.26 -1.30 16.27
C ARG A 167 -2.38 -1.39 15.24
N LEU A 168 -2.73 -2.58 14.77
CA LEU A 168 -3.85 -2.78 13.84
C LEU A 168 -5.19 -2.28 14.42
N ALA A 169 -5.44 -2.49 15.72
CA ALA A 169 -6.63 -1.97 16.38
C ALA A 169 -6.64 -0.42 16.46
N GLN A 170 -5.46 0.21 16.62
CA GLN A 170 -5.31 1.67 16.60
C GLN A 170 -5.53 2.25 15.20
N VAL A 171 -4.99 1.61 14.17
CA VAL A 171 -5.10 2.01 12.75
C VAL A 171 -6.55 2.27 12.34
N ARG A 172 -7.50 1.49 12.85
CA ARG A 172 -8.95 1.65 12.56
C ARG A 172 -9.52 3.03 12.95
N LYS A 173 -8.82 3.78 13.79
CA LYS A 173 -9.24 5.10 14.30
C LYS A 173 -8.30 6.22 13.89
N LEU A 174 -7.16 5.91 13.27
CA LEU A 174 -6.14 6.89 12.95
C LEU A 174 -6.36 7.46 11.54
N PRO A 175 -6.34 8.80 11.37
CA PRO A 175 -6.24 9.38 10.05
C PRO A 175 -4.86 9.11 9.44
N LEU A 176 -4.77 9.17 8.11
CA LEU A 176 -3.52 8.96 7.36
C LEU A 176 -2.37 9.86 7.85
N SER A 177 -2.66 11.11 8.19
CA SER A 177 -1.67 12.07 8.69
C SER A 177 -1.06 11.71 10.05
N ALA A 178 -1.68 10.79 10.79
CA ALA A 178 -1.20 10.30 12.09
C ALA A 178 -0.59 8.88 12.01
N LEU A 179 -0.47 8.29 10.81
CA LEU A 179 -0.01 6.92 10.64
C LEU A 179 1.53 6.81 10.57
N TYR A 180 2.22 7.24 11.62
CA TYR A 180 3.69 7.12 11.70
C TYR A 180 4.15 6.83 13.13
N GLN A 181 5.42 6.40 13.25
CA GLN A 181 6.13 6.29 14.52
C GLN A 181 7.43 7.09 14.45
N GLU A 182 7.72 7.87 15.50
CA GLU A 182 8.98 8.62 15.60
C GLU A 182 10.17 7.70 15.90
N THR A 183 9.93 6.60 16.60
CA THR A 183 10.95 5.62 16.98
C THR A 183 10.45 4.19 16.69
N PRO A 184 11.35 3.26 16.34
CA PRO A 184 11.00 1.85 16.23
C PRO A 184 10.44 1.30 17.55
N GLN A 185 9.38 0.48 17.48
CA GLN A 185 8.70 -0.16 18.61
C GLN A 185 8.84 -1.67 18.63
#